data_AF-A0A7S1H492-F1
#
_entry.id   AF-A0A7S1H492-F1
#
_cell.length_a   1.000
_cell.length_b   1.000
_cell.length_c   1.000
_cell.angle_alpha   90.00
_cell.angle_beta   90.00
_cell.angle_gamma   90.00
#
_symmetry.space_group_name_H-M   'P 1'
#
loop_
_entity.id
_entity.type
_entity.pdbx_description
1 polymer ?
#
loop_
_entity_poly.entity_id
_entity_poly.type
_entity_poly.pdbx_seq_one_letter_code
_entity_poly.pdbx_strand_id
1 'polypeptide(L)'
;MTTLDFHPISALSPLDGRYAAKVAALRPLLSEYGLMHRRVQVEVEWFIALSDAGFKEFKPLSSAARSRLRRLVKKFSEADAEAIKAIERTTNHDVKAVEYWIKRSFAGHAELEAAAEFV
;
A
#
# COMPACT_ATOMS: atom_id res chain seq x y z
N MET A 1 3.36 15.16 28.90
CA MET A 1 1.97 15.16 28.41
C MET A 1 1.50 13.73 28.38
N THR A 2 0.42 13.39 29.09
CA THR A 2 -0.20 12.06 29.01
C THR A 2 -0.83 11.92 27.64
N THR A 3 -0.44 10.91 26.88
CA THR A 3 -1.12 10.55 25.63
C THR A 3 -2.51 10.04 25.98
N LEU A 4 -3.53 10.76 25.51
CA LEU A 4 -4.91 10.28 25.55
C LEU A 4 -5.08 9.22 24.46
N ASP A 5 -5.50 8.02 24.84
CA ASP A 5 -5.93 7.01 23.88
C ASP A 5 -7.12 7.54 23.06
N PHE A 6 -7.20 7.13 21.80
CA PHE A 6 -8.26 7.57 20.91
C PHE A 6 -9.63 7.05 21.41
N HIS A 7 -10.54 7.97 21.72
CA HIS A 7 -11.92 7.65 22.09
C HIS A 7 -12.90 8.54 21.30
N PRO A 8 -14.07 8.05 20.86
CA PRO A 8 -15.02 8.85 20.08
C PRO A 8 -15.42 10.19 20.71
N ILE A 9 -15.42 10.29 22.05
CA ILE A 9 -15.77 11.51 22.79
C ILE A 9 -14.66 12.58 22.77
N SER A 10 -13.41 12.16 22.59
CA SER A 10 -12.22 13.03 22.53
C SER A 10 -11.72 13.25 21.10
N ALA A 11 -12.39 12.67 20.09
CA ALA A 11 -12.06 12.88 18.68
C ALA A 11 -12.25 14.35 18.29
N LEU A 12 -11.23 14.93 17.61
CA LEU A 12 -11.28 16.31 17.12
C LEU A 12 -12.38 16.52 16.07
N SER A 13 -12.51 15.56 15.15
CA SER A 13 -13.53 15.57 14.11
C SER A 13 -14.75 14.78 14.55
N PRO A 14 -15.98 15.30 14.40
CA PRO A 14 -17.19 14.53 14.66
C PRO A 14 -17.37 13.37 13.67
N LEU A 15 -16.69 13.39 12.51
CA LEU A 15 -16.71 12.29 11.54
C LEU A 15 -16.05 11.01 12.09
N ASP A 16 -15.11 11.16 13.02
CA ASP A 16 -14.44 10.03 13.70
C ASP A 16 -15.03 9.73 15.08
N GLY A 17 -15.94 10.58 15.56
CA GLY A 17 -16.67 10.43 16.82
C GLY A 17 -18.18 10.29 16.62
N ARG A 18 -18.94 11.36 16.88
CA ARG A 18 -20.43 11.40 16.86
C ARG A 18 -21.06 10.78 15.60
N TYR A 19 -20.43 10.94 14.44
CA TYR A 19 -20.95 10.47 13.15
C TYR A 19 -20.19 9.27 12.57
N ALA A 20 -19.26 8.67 13.33
CA ALA A 20 -18.42 7.57 12.85
C ALA A 20 -19.21 6.41 12.24
N ALA A 21 -20.31 6.00 12.88
CA ALA A 21 -21.16 4.92 12.36
C ALA A 21 -21.82 5.29 11.01
N LYS A 22 -22.13 6.57 10.77
CA LYS A 22 -22.76 7.04 9.51
C LYS A 22 -21.78 7.04 8.33
N VAL A 23 -20.49 7.20 8.60
CA VAL A 23 -19.43 7.30 7.59
C VAL A 23 -18.47 6.11 7.61
N ALA A 24 -18.78 5.05 8.35
CA ALA A 24 -17.90 3.89 8.51
C ALA A 24 -17.48 3.27 7.17
N ALA A 25 -18.39 3.24 6.18
CA ALA A 25 -18.12 2.73 4.83
C ALA A 25 -17.08 3.56 4.04
N LEU A 26 -16.80 4.80 4.46
CA LEU A 26 -15.78 5.64 3.83
C LEU A 26 -14.38 5.38 4.38
N ARG A 27 -14.24 4.76 5.56
CA ARG A 27 -12.92 4.51 6.18
C ARG A 27 -11.98 3.69 5.31
N PRO A 28 -12.40 2.61 4.62
CA PRO A 28 -11.52 1.88 3.72
C PRO A 28 -11.05 2.67 2.50
N LEU A 29 -11.61 3.88 2.25
CA LEU A 29 -11.34 4.67 1.05
C LEU A 29 -10.65 6.01 1.36
N LEU A 30 -11.07 6.69 2.43
CA LEU A 30 -10.68 8.07 2.74
C LEU A 30 -9.81 8.21 4.00
N SER A 31 -9.41 7.10 4.61
CA SER A 31 -8.41 7.09 5.68
C SER A 31 -6.99 6.99 5.11
N GLU A 32 -5.99 7.16 5.97
CA GLU A 32 -4.59 6.83 5.65
C GLU A 32 -4.46 5.40 5.11
N TYR A 33 -5.16 4.43 5.72
CA TYR A 33 -5.22 3.05 5.24
C TYR A 33 -5.76 2.96 3.82
N GLY A 34 -6.86 3.67 3.53
CA GLY A 34 -7.46 3.70 2.19
C GLY A 34 -6.54 4.35 1.16
N LEU A 35 -5.88 5.44 1.51
CA LEU A 35 -4.88 6.11 0.66
C LEU A 35 -3.71 5.17 0.34
N MET A 36 -3.15 4.50 1.36
CA MET A 36 -2.07 3.53 1.18
C MET A 36 -2.49 2.34 0.33
N HIS A 37 -3.67 1.78 0.57
CA HIS A 37 -4.23 0.69 -0.24
C HIS A 37 -4.28 1.05 -1.73
N ARG A 38 -4.75 2.26 -2.05
CA ARG A 38 -4.84 2.75 -3.43
C ARG A 38 -3.48 3.06 -4.04
N ARG A 39 -2.52 3.58 -3.27
CA ARG A 39 -1.14 3.75 -3.76
C ARG A 39 -0.50 2.41 -4.12
N VAL A 40 -0.59 1.42 -3.23
CA VAL A 40 -0.13 0.06 -3.52
C VAL A 40 -0.79 -0.49 -4.78
N GLN A 41 -2.11 -0.28 -4.95
CA GLN A 41 -2.82 -0.69 -6.16
C GLN A 41 -2.26 -0.04 -7.42
N VAL A 42 -2.06 1.27 -7.41
CA VAL A 42 -1.56 2.03 -8.56
C VAL A 42 -0.15 1.58 -8.92
N GLU A 43 0.76 1.47 -7.95
CA GLU A 43 2.14 1.02 -8.20
C GLU A 43 2.19 -0.41 -8.75
N VAL A 44 1.36 -1.31 -8.21
CA VAL A 44 1.26 -2.70 -8.71
C VAL A 44 0.79 -2.74 -10.16
N GLU A 45 -0.29 -2.03 -10.50
CA GLU A 45 -0.81 -2.05 -11.88
C GLU A 45 0.11 -1.27 -12.83
N TRP A 46 0.80 -0.23 -12.35
CA TRP A 46 1.84 0.47 -13.10
C TRP A 46 2.99 -0.45 -13.45
N PHE A 47 3.54 -1.18 -12.48
CA PHE A 47 4.62 -2.16 -12.71
C PHE A 47 4.22 -3.25 -13.71
N ILE A 48 2.98 -3.75 -13.62
CA ILE A 48 2.44 -4.71 -14.60
C ILE A 48 2.35 -4.08 -15.98
N ALA A 49 1.76 -2.88 -16.10
CA ALA A 49 1.62 -2.19 -17.37
C ALA A 49 2.98 -1.85 -18.00
N LEU A 50 3.97 -1.48 -17.18
CA LEU A 50 5.33 -1.18 -17.61
C LEU A 50 6.01 -2.42 -18.21
N SER A 51 5.78 -3.61 -17.64
CA SER A 51 6.28 -4.87 -18.20
C SER A 51 5.71 -5.18 -19.59
N ASP A 52 4.52 -4.65 -19.91
CA ASP A 52 3.84 -4.83 -21.19
C ASP A 52 4.19 -3.73 -22.22
N ALA A 53 5.01 -2.74 -21.84
CA ALA A 53 5.35 -1.61 -22.68
C ALA A 53 6.38 -1.94 -23.80
N GLY A 54 6.94 -3.16 -23.81
CA GLY A 54 7.84 -3.63 -24.87
C GLY A 54 9.32 -3.26 -24.68
N PHE A 55 9.74 -2.88 -23.47
CA PHE A 55 11.15 -2.63 -23.15
C PHE A 55 11.99 -3.93 -23.21
N LYS A 56 13.25 -3.83 -23.63
CA LYS A 56 14.14 -5.00 -23.69
C LYS A 56 14.57 -5.45 -22.29
N GLU A 57 14.71 -4.48 -21.40
CA GLU A 57 15.18 -4.57 -20.03
C GLU A 57 14.08 -5.07 -19.07
N PHE A 58 12.80 -4.87 -19.42
CA PHE A 58 11.66 -5.32 -18.64
C PHE A 58 10.66 -6.06 -19.52
N LYS A 59 10.83 -7.38 -19.60
CA LYS A 59 9.93 -8.26 -20.36
C LYS A 59 8.58 -8.42 -19.65
N PRO A 60 7.51 -8.78 -20.40
CA PRO A 60 6.20 -9.03 -19.82
C PRO A 60 6.26 -10.06 -18.69
N LEU A 61 5.63 -9.72 -17.56
CA LEU A 61 5.57 -10.60 -16.39
C LEU A 61 4.73 -11.85 -16.66
N SER A 62 5.10 -12.97 -16.05
CA SER A 62 4.30 -14.18 -16.05
C SER A 62 2.91 -13.99 -15.43
N SER A 63 1.96 -14.86 -15.79
CA SER A 63 0.63 -14.86 -15.17
C SER A 63 0.69 -15.13 -13.66
N ALA A 64 1.68 -15.92 -13.21
CA ALA A 64 1.93 -16.20 -11.80
C ALA A 64 2.41 -14.95 -11.04
N ALA A 65 3.38 -14.21 -11.59
CA ALA A 65 3.87 -12.95 -11.02
C ALA A 65 2.74 -11.92 -10.91
N ARG A 66 1.97 -11.71 -11.98
CA ARG A 66 0.79 -10.82 -11.99
C ARG A 66 -0.23 -11.21 -10.92
N SER A 67 -0.52 -12.51 -10.81
CA SER A 67 -1.46 -13.03 -9.80
C SER A 67 -0.95 -12.82 -8.38
N ARG A 68 0.36 -12.92 -8.15
CA ARG A 68 0.99 -12.63 -6.86
C ARG A 68 0.88 -11.15 -6.51
N LEU A 69 1.23 -10.26 -7.44
CA LEU A 69 1.16 -8.80 -7.23
C LEU A 69 -0.26 -8.33 -6.92
N ARG A 70 -1.24 -8.74 -7.73
CA ARG A 70 -2.66 -8.40 -7.49
C ARG A 70 -3.21 -8.97 -6.18
N ARG A 71 -2.62 -10.07 -5.68
CA ARG A 71 -2.97 -10.62 -4.36
C ARG A 71 -2.51 -9.71 -3.23
N LEU A 72 -1.40 -8.97 -3.38
CA LEU A 72 -0.96 -7.96 -2.39
C LEU A 72 -2.07 -6.91 -2.20
N VAL A 73 -2.62 -6.39 -3.30
CA VAL A 73 -3.72 -5.42 -3.26
C VAL A 73 -5.00 -6.03 -2.69
N LYS A 74 -5.35 -7.25 -3.10
CA LYS A 74 -6.59 -7.93 -2.68
C LYS A 74 -6.58 -8.31 -1.19
N LYS A 75 -5.40 -8.62 -0.64
CA LYS A 75 -5.23 -9.05 0.76
C LYS A 75 -4.59 -8.00 1.66
N PHE A 76 -4.45 -6.77 1.18
CA PHE A 76 -3.90 -5.66 1.95
C PHE A 76 -4.65 -5.51 3.27
N SER A 77 -3.89 -5.30 4.35
CA SER A 77 -4.38 -5.32 5.72
C SER A 77 -3.81 -4.17 6.54
N GLU A 78 -4.38 -3.91 7.72
CA GLU A 78 -3.87 -2.88 8.63
C GLU A 78 -2.40 -3.12 9.01
N ALA A 79 -1.98 -4.39 9.13
CA ALA A 79 -0.60 -4.75 9.39
C ALA A 79 0.35 -4.32 8.25
N ASP A 80 -0.12 -4.37 6.99
CA ASP A 80 0.64 -3.89 5.84
C ASP A 80 0.77 -2.37 5.85
N ALA A 81 -0.31 -1.66 6.19
CA ALA A 81 -0.29 -0.20 6.34
C ALA A 81 0.68 0.23 7.47
N GLU A 82 0.67 -0.46 8.61
CA GLU A 82 1.62 -0.22 9.70
C GLU A 82 3.07 -0.52 9.28
N ALA A 83 3.29 -1.57 8.50
CA ALA A 83 4.61 -1.87 7.95
C ALA A 83 5.11 -0.76 7.01
N ILE A 84 4.23 -0.17 6.19
CA ILE A 84 4.55 0.99 5.35
C ILE A 84 4.87 2.20 6.23
N LYS A 85 4.06 2.52 7.26
CA LYS A 85 4.36 3.61 8.21
C LYS A 85 5.71 3.41 8.91
N ALA A 86 6.07 2.18 9.25
CA ALA A 86 7.37 1.88 9.86
C ALA A 86 8.54 2.19 8.92
N ILE A 87 8.40 1.93 7.61
CA ILE A 87 9.38 2.33 6.60
C ILE A 87 9.39 3.85 6.43
N GLU A 88 8.22 4.48 6.40
CA GLU A 88 8.08 5.94 6.24
C GLU A 88 8.82 6.71 7.33
N ARG A 89 8.88 6.20 8.57
CA ARG A 89 9.67 6.81 9.66
C ARG A 89 11.15 6.97 9.31
N THR A 90 11.68 6.14 8.43
CA THR A 90 13.07 6.24 7.95
C THR A 90 13.22 7.05 6.67
N THR A 91 12.24 6.99 5.76
CA THR A 91 12.32 7.68 4.47
C THR A 91 11.83 9.13 4.54
N ASN A 92 11.00 9.44 5.53
CA ASN A 92 10.20 10.67 5.62
C ASN A 92 9.42 10.97 4.32
N HIS A 93 9.00 9.92 3.62
CA HIS A 93 8.28 9.99 2.35
C HIS A 93 7.39 8.75 2.15
N ASP A 94 6.09 8.98 2.06
CA ASP A 94 5.04 7.97 1.99
C ASP A 94 5.09 7.11 0.71
N VAL A 95 5.20 7.70 -0.47
CA VAL A 95 5.31 6.97 -1.75
C VAL A 95 6.57 6.11 -1.78
N LYS A 96 7.72 6.64 -1.31
CA LYS A 96 8.95 5.86 -1.22
C LYS A 96 8.85 4.69 -0.25
N ALA A 97 8.06 4.84 0.82
CA ALA A 97 7.79 3.74 1.75
C ALA A 97 6.95 2.64 1.10
N VAL A 98 5.97 2.99 0.26
CA VAL A 98 5.20 2.04 -0.56
C VAL A 98 6.13 1.28 -1.52
N GLU A 99 7.01 1.98 -2.25
CA GLU A 99 8.00 1.35 -3.15
C GLU A 99 8.83 0.30 -2.40
N TYR A 100 9.43 0.66 -1.26
CA TYR A 100 10.23 -0.28 -0.47
C TYR A 100 9.40 -1.45 0.07
N TRP A 101 8.15 -1.22 0.46
CA TRP A 101 7.26 -2.29 0.91
C TRP A 101 6.96 -3.27 -0.23
N ILE A 102 6.67 -2.78 -1.44
CA ILE A 102 6.47 -3.61 -2.62
C ILE A 102 7.75 -4.38 -2.96
N LYS A 103 8.93 -3.73 -3.01
CA LYS A 103 10.22 -4.41 -3.25
C LYS A 103 10.48 -5.51 -2.22
N ARG A 104 10.21 -5.28 -0.93
CA ARG A 104 10.33 -6.33 0.12
C ARG A 104 9.38 -7.50 -0.13
N SER A 105 8.18 -7.23 -0.62
CA SER A 105 7.21 -8.29 -0.94
C SER A 105 7.64 -9.16 -2.13
N PHE A 106 8.68 -8.78 -2.88
CA PHE A 106 9.20 -9.57 -4.00
C PHE A 106 10.01 -10.79 -3.57
N ALA A 107 10.55 -10.78 -2.35
CA ALA A 107 11.37 -11.84 -1.78
C ALA A 107 10.82 -13.25 -2.09
N GLY A 108 11.72 -14.13 -2.54
CA GLY A 108 11.41 -15.52 -2.91
C GLY A 108 10.76 -15.69 -4.28
N HIS A 109 10.77 -14.65 -5.14
CA HIS A 109 10.24 -14.72 -6.50
C HIS A 109 11.22 -14.11 -7.50
N ALA A 110 12.12 -14.95 -8.03
CA ALA A 110 13.25 -14.53 -8.86
C ALA A 110 12.88 -13.57 -10.02
N GLU A 111 11.75 -13.80 -10.70
CA GLU A 111 11.28 -12.91 -11.78
C GLU A 111 10.98 -11.49 -11.29
N LEU A 112 10.41 -11.34 -10.10
CA LEU A 112 10.07 -10.03 -9.53
C LEU A 112 11.29 -9.36 -8.93
N GLU A 113 12.16 -10.14 -8.27
CA GLU A 113 13.43 -9.63 -7.73
C GLU A 113 14.34 -9.08 -8.83
N ALA A 114 14.42 -9.77 -9.98
CA ALA A 114 15.21 -9.31 -11.12
C ALA A 114 14.71 -7.99 -11.73
N ALA A 115 13.42 -7.68 -11.56
CA ALA A 115 12.79 -6.47 -12.06
C ALA A 115 12.51 -5.43 -10.97
N ALA A 116 13.04 -5.61 -9.74
CA ALA A 116 12.66 -4.79 -8.59
C ALA A 116 12.86 -3.29 -8.82
N GLU A 117 13.90 -2.88 -9.55
CA GLU A 117 14.21 -1.46 -9.79
C GLU A 117 13.25 -0.76 -10.78
N PHE A 118 12.27 -1.47 -11.33
CA PHE A 118 11.17 -0.88 -12.11
C PHE A 118 9.93 -0.55 -11.27
N VAL A 119 9.94 -0.87 -9.97
CA VAL A 119 8.95 -0.40 -8.98
C VAL A 119 9.29 1.01 -8.55
#